data_AF-A0A961Z7F6-F1
#
_entry.id   AF-A0A961Z7F6-F1
#
_cell.length_a   1.000
_cell.length_b   1.000
_cell.length_c   1.000
_cell.angle_alpha   90.00
_cell.angle_beta   90.00
_cell.angle_gamma   90.00
#
_symmetry.space_group_name_H-M   'P 1'
#
loop_
_entity.id
_entity.type
_entity.pdbx_description
1 polymer ?
#
loop_
_entity_poly.entity_id
_entity_poly.type
_entity_poly.pdbx_seq_one_letter_code
_entity_poly.pdbx_strand_id
1 'polypeptide(L)'
;MPTEDSLFSRRDIMRLSALLTAAGALPFLNARAARAQDPDEPVRIGYLPITDATPLLVAHGKGFFEAEGLAVEKPVLFRGWSQIVEAFLAGQVNVVHLLSPITVWARYNSQTPAKVVAWNHTSGSGLSVANDIDSVAGLGGKTVAIPYWYSIHNVVLQKL
;
A
#
# COMPACT_ATOMS: atom_id res chain seq x y z
N MET A 1 -45.08 -27.79 42.42
CA MET A 1 -44.49 -26.80 41.52
C MET A 1 -43.12 -27.33 41.13
N PRO A 2 -42.92 -27.89 39.92
CA PRO A 2 -41.65 -28.50 39.53
C PRO A 2 -40.63 -27.40 39.21
N THR A 3 -39.40 -27.58 39.66
CA THR A 3 -38.23 -26.71 39.43
C THR A 3 -37.76 -26.84 37.98
N GLU A 4 -37.44 -25.70 37.35
CA GLU A 4 -36.91 -25.65 35.98
C GLU A 4 -35.60 -26.46 35.86
N ASP A 5 -35.64 -27.54 35.07
CA ASP A 5 -34.45 -28.24 34.60
C ASP A 5 -33.75 -27.34 33.57
N SER A 6 -32.75 -26.58 34.02
CA SER A 6 -31.85 -25.83 33.14
C SER A 6 -31.13 -26.82 32.21
N LEU A 7 -31.48 -26.80 30.93
CA LEU A 7 -30.95 -27.68 29.88
C LEU A 7 -29.41 -27.65 29.74
N PHE A 8 -28.72 -26.67 30.34
CA PHE A 8 -27.27 -26.54 30.30
C PHE A 8 -26.69 -26.21 31.69
N SER A 9 -25.61 -26.91 32.07
CA SER A 9 -24.84 -26.58 33.27
C SER A 9 -23.92 -25.38 33.03
N ARG A 10 -23.54 -24.67 34.09
CA ARG A 10 -22.50 -23.60 34.04
C ARG A 10 -21.20 -24.10 33.40
N ARG A 11 -20.88 -25.38 33.59
CA ARG A 11 -19.71 -26.04 32.98
C ARG A 11 -19.86 -26.21 31.47
N ASP A 12 -21.07 -26.49 30.99
CA ASP A 12 -21.35 -26.66 29.56
C ASP A 12 -21.29 -25.30 28.86
N ILE A 13 -21.81 -24.25 29.49
CA ILE A 13 -21.71 -22.87 29.02
C ILE A 13 -20.24 -22.44 28.93
N MET A 14 -19.41 -22.73 29.96
CA MET A 14 -17.98 -22.40 29.91
C MET A 14 -17.23 -23.15 28.80
N ARG A 15 -17.54 -24.44 28.60
CA ARG A 15 -16.93 -25.24 27.52
C ARG A 15 -17.34 -24.74 26.14
N LEU A 16 -18.61 -24.40 25.95
CA LEU A 16 -19.13 -23.87 24.69
C LEU A 16 -18.51 -22.50 24.36
N SER A 17 -18.41 -21.60 25.36
CA SER A 17 -17.76 -20.30 25.21
C SER A 17 -16.27 -20.41 24.88
N ALA A 18 -15.56 -21.36 25.50
CA ALA A 18 -14.15 -21.61 25.18
C ALA A 18 -13.97 -22.12 23.74
N LEU A 19 -14.84 -23.04 23.28
CA LEU A 19 -14.82 -23.55 21.91
C LEU A 19 -15.16 -22.47 20.89
N LEU A 20 -16.17 -21.64 21.15
CA LEU A 20 -16.55 -20.52 20.28
C LEU A 20 -15.44 -19.46 20.21
N THR A 21 -14.77 -19.17 21.32
CA THR A 21 -13.65 -18.22 21.36
C THR A 21 -12.45 -18.76 20.59
N ALA A 22 -12.11 -20.04 20.76
CA ALA A 22 -11.02 -20.68 20.02
C ALA A 22 -11.32 -20.74 18.51
N ALA A 23 -12.53 -21.16 18.13
CA ALA A 23 -12.98 -21.19 16.74
C ALA A 23 -13.00 -19.79 16.11
N GLY A 24 -13.44 -18.78 16.86
CA GLY A 24 -13.42 -17.38 16.44
C GLY A 24 -12.01 -16.79 16.33
N ALA A 25 -11.04 -17.26 17.13
CA ALA A 25 -9.67 -16.76 17.13
C ALA A 25 -8.76 -17.41 16.07
N LEU A 26 -9.08 -18.63 15.62
CA LEU A 26 -8.29 -19.36 14.61
C LEU A 26 -8.10 -18.60 13.28
N PRO A 27 -9.12 -17.94 12.69
CA PRO A 27 -8.93 -17.11 11.50
C PRO A 27 -7.95 -15.95 11.73
N PHE A 28 -7.96 -15.34 12.91
CA PHE A 28 -7.09 -14.21 13.25
C PHE A 28 -5.63 -14.63 13.54
N LEU A 29 -5.43 -15.85 14.05
CA LEU A 29 -4.10 -16.44 14.21
C LEU A 29 -3.48 -16.82 12.85
N ASN A 30 -4.26 -17.41 11.95
CA ASN A 30 -3.83 -17.71 10.58
C ASN A 30 -3.59 -16.44 9.74
N ALA A 31 -4.33 -15.37 9.99
CA ALA A 31 -4.08 -14.07 9.36
C ALA A 31 -2.70 -13.47 9.73
N ARG A 32 -2.12 -13.84 10.89
CA ARG A 32 -0.74 -13.46 11.25
C ARG A 32 0.33 -14.33 10.61
N ALA A 33 0.00 -15.58 10.24
CA ALA A 33 0.92 -16.49 9.55
C ALA A 33 1.01 -16.22 8.04
N ALA A 34 0.06 -15.47 7.47
CA ALA A 34 0.04 -15.13 6.05
C ALA A 34 0.80 -13.83 5.77
N ARG A 35 2.14 -13.92 5.59
CA ARG A 35 2.87 -13.00 4.69
C ARG A 35 4.30 -13.43 4.33
N ALA A 36 4.60 -14.72 4.32
CA ALA A 36 5.61 -15.19 3.39
C ALA A 36 4.94 -15.18 2.01
N GLN A 37 5.34 -14.25 1.13
CA GLN A 37 4.88 -14.32 -0.26
C GLN A 37 5.35 -15.66 -0.82
N ASP A 38 4.42 -16.43 -1.38
CA ASP A 38 4.76 -17.62 -2.14
C ASP A 38 5.75 -17.20 -3.24
N PRO A 39 6.92 -17.84 -3.37
CA PRO A 39 7.87 -17.53 -4.44
C PRO A 39 7.25 -17.57 -5.84
N ASP A 40 6.18 -18.35 -6.01
CA ASP A 40 5.46 -18.52 -7.27
C ASP A 40 4.27 -17.55 -7.44
N GLU A 41 4.08 -16.59 -6.52
CA GLU A 41 3.02 -15.60 -6.62
C GLU A 41 3.23 -14.68 -7.84
N PRO A 42 2.22 -14.47 -8.70
CA PRO A 42 2.37 -13.61 -9.86
C PRO A 42 2.66 -12.16 -9.46
N VAL A 43 3.47 -11.48 -10.27
CA VAL A 43 3.75 -10.06 -10.16
C VAL A 43 2.47 -9.29 -10.49
N ARG A 44 1.94 -8.56 -9.51
CA ARG A 44 0.77 -7.69 -9.62
C ARG A 44 1.20 -6.24 -9.49
N ILE A 45 1.23 -5.55 -10.63
CA ILE A 45 1.73 -4.19 -10.76
C ILE A 45 0.59 -3.21 -10.51
N GLY A 46 0.74 -2.32 -9.54
CA GLY A 46 -0.09 -1.13 -9.40
C GLY A 46 0.61 0.12 -9.92
N TYR A 47 -0.12 0.99 -10.62
CA TYR A 47 0.45 2.24 -11.13
C TYR A 47 -0.52 3.42 -11.12
N LEU A 48 0.05 4.62 -11.05
CA LEU A 48 -0.64 5.87 -11.43
C LEU A 48 -0.26 6.23 -12.87
N PRO A 49 -1.15 6.87 -13.64
CA PRO A 49 -0.89 7.24 -15.04
C PRO A 49 0.02 8.47 -15.15
N ILE A 50 1.25 8.34 -14.65
CA ILE A 50 2.34 9.31 -14.70
C ILE A 50 3.59 8.64 -15.26
N THR A 51 4.53 9.44 -15.77
CA THR A 51 5.78 8.96 -16.40
C THR A 51 6.61 8.05 -15.51
N ASP A 52 6.49 8.20 -14.20
CA ASP A 52 7.23 7.44 -13.19
C ASP A 52 6.92 5.93 -13.25
N ALA A 53 5.73 5.55 -13.74
CA ALA A 53 5.36 4.14 -13.89
C ALA A 53 6.02 3.46 -15.11
N THR A 54 6.71 4.21 -15.96
CA THR A 54 7.24 3.73 -17.25
C THR A 54 8.07 2.45 -17.12
N PRO A 55 9.02 2.30 -16.18
CA PRO A 55 9.83 1.09 -16.10
C PRO A 55 8.99 -0.18 -15.91
N LEU A 56 7.98 -0.12 -15.05
CA LEU A 56 7.08 -1.25 -14.78
C LEU A 56 6.18 -1.56 -15.98
N LEU A 57 5.60 -0.52 -16.61
CA LEU A 57 4.69 -0.70 -17.74
C LEU A 57 5.40 -1.16 -19.01
N VAL A 58 6.61 -0.66 -19.26
CA VAL A 58 7.44 -1.10 -20.39
C VAL A 58 7.94 -2.52 -20.18
N ALA A 59 8.37 -2.87 -18.96
CA ALA A 59 8.79 -4.24 -18.66
C ALA A 59 7.66 -5.24 -18.89
N HIS A 60 6.44 -4.93 -18.44
CA HIS A 60 5.26 -5.75 -18.74
C HIS A 60 4.96 -5.78 -20.25
N GLY A 61 4.90 -4.61 -20.91
CA GLY A 61 4.55 -4.53 -22.34
C GLY A 61 5.56 -5.18 -23.29
N LYS A 62 6.81 -5.35 -22.85
CA LYS A 62 7.88 -6.00 -23.62
C LYS A 62 8.16 -7.45 -23.19
N GLY A 63 7.42 -7.99 -22.22
CA GLY A 63 7.61 -9.35 -21.74
C GLY A 63 8.90 -9.58 -20.94
N PHE A 64 9.45 -8.53 -20.31
CA PHE A 64 10.71 -8.64 -19.56
C PHE A 64 10.54 -9.40 -18.24
N PHE A 65 9.35 -9.40 -17.63
CA PHE A 65 9.11 -10.21 -16.43
C PHE A 65 9.12 -11.70 -16.78
N GLU A 66 8.44 -12.07 -17.85
CA GLU A 66 8.34 -13.44 -18.36
C GLU A 66 9.70 -13.96 -18.85
N ALA A 67 10.53 -13.09 -19.44
CA ALA A 67 11.89 -13.43 -19.83
C ALA A 67 12.77 -13.85 -18.64
N GLU A 68 12.47 -13.32 -17.44
CA GLU A 68 13.11 -13.68 -16.17
C GLU A 68 12.36 -14.81 -15.43
N GLY A 69 11.39 -15.45 -16.07
CA GLY A 69 10.62 -16.57 -15.51
C GLY A 69 9.51 -16.17 -14.53
N LEU A 70 9.16 -14.87 -14.45
CA LEU A 70 8.10 -14.39 -13.56
C LEU A 70 6.74 -14.43 -14.27
N ALA A 71 5.74 -15.00 -13.61
CA ALA A 71 4.35 -14.77 -13.99
C ALA A 71 3.96 -13.34 -13.63
N VAL A 72 3.27 -12.63 -14.53
CA VAL A 72 2.83 -11.24 -14.31
C VAL A 72 1.38 -11.07 -14.75
N GLU A 73 0.61 -10.35 -13.94
CA GLU A 73 -0.77 -10.00 -14.26
C GLU A 73 -0.84 -8.64 -14.97
N LYS A 74 -1.99 -8.38 -15.61
CA LYS A 74 -2.27 -7.08 -16.23
C LYS A 74 -2.13 -5.94 -15.19
N PRO A 75 -1.34 -4.89 -15.47
CA PRO A 75 -1.16 -3.77 -14.56
C PRO A 75 -2.48 -3.09 -14.21
N VAL A 76 -2.65 -2.78 -12.93
CA VAL A 76 -3.85 -2.14 -12.36
C VAL A 76 -3.63 -0.65 -12.23
N LEU A 77 -4.48 0.14 -12.89
CA LEU A 77 -4.47 1.60 -12.81
C LEU A 77 -5.18 2.06 -11.53
N PHE A 78 -4.50 2.94 -10.80
CA PHE A 78 -5.04 3.68 -9.67
C PHE A 78 -5.10 5.18 -10.01
N ARG A 79 -5.97 5.93 -9.32
CA ARG A 79 -6.14 7.38 -9.57
C ARG A 79 -5.67 8.28 -8.43
N GLY A 80 -5.14 7.70 -7.36
CA GLY A 80 -4.64 8.47 -6.23
C GLY A 80 -3.64 7.71 -5.38
N TRP A 81 -2.79 8.45 -4.69
CA TRP A 81 -1.73 7.91 -3.83
C TRP A 81 -2.27 7.09 -2.66
N SER A 82 -3.36 7.51 -2.00
CA SER A 82 -3.98 6.71 -0.93
C SER A 82 -4.47 5.36 -1.44
N GLN A 83 -5.13 5.35 -2.60
CA GLN A 83 -5.70 4.14 -3.20
C GLN A 83 -4.62 3.09 -3.53
N ILE A 84 -3.52 3.51 -4.16
CA ILE A 84 -2.43 2.59 -4.52
C ILE A 84 -1.67 2.09 -3.28
N VAL A 85 -1.51 2.94 -2.25
CA VAL A 85 -0.90 2.54 -0.98
C VAL A 85 -1.78 1.52 -0.26
N GLU A 86 -3.08 1.77 -0.14
CA GLU A 86 -4.04 0.83 0.47
C GLU A 86 -4.06 -0.50 -0.28
N ALA A 87 -4.10 -0.49 -1.62
CA ALA A 87 -4.06 -1.69 -2.44
C ALA A 87 -2.77 -2.50 -2.22
N PHE A 88 -1.62 -1.83 -2.15
CA PHE A 88 -0.33 -2.47 -1.85
C PHE A 88 -0.30 -3.06 -0.43
N LEU A 89 -0.75 -2.29 0.58
CA LEU A 89 -0.82 -2.74 1.97
C LEU A 89 -1.84 -3.86 2.18
N ALA A 90 -2.87 -3.95 1.36
CA ALA A 90 -3.85 -5.04 1.34
C ALA A 90 -3.35 -6.27 0.54
N GLY A 91 -2.25 -6.17 -0.20
CA GLY A 91 -1.72 -7.25 -1.05
C GLY A 91 -2.48 -7.42 -2.37
N GLN A 92 -3.36 -6.48 -2.74
CA GLN A 92 -4.04 -6.49 -4.05
C GLN A 92 -3.01 -6.33 -5.18
N VAL A 93 -1.96 -5.54 -4.94
CA VAL A 93 -0.77 -5.44 -5.79
C VAL A 93 0.47 -5.67 -4.93
N ASN A 94 1.53 -6.25 -5.50
CA ASN A 94 2.77 -6.57 -4.79
C ASN A 94 4.00 -5.85 -5.35
N VAL A 95 3.86 -5.12 -6.46
CA VAL A 95 4.88 -4.21 -7.00
C VAL A 95 4.23 -2.87 -7.35
N VAL A 96 4.79 -1.78 -6.82
CA VAL A 96 4.31 -0.42 -7.06
C VAL A 96 5.47 0.57 -7.13
N HIS A 97 5.30 1.61 -7.96
CA HIS A 97 6.06 2.83 -7.80
C HIS A 97 5.48 3.66 -6.65
N LEU A 98 6.32 4.14 -5.73
CA LEU A 98 5.93 5.02 -4.62
C LEU A 98 6.90 6.19 -4.49
N LEU A 99 6.37 7.34 -4.06
CA LEU A 99 7.18 8.50 -3.67
C LEU A 99 8.05 8.13 -2.46
N SER A 100 9.31 8.56 -2.46
CA SER A 100 10.28 8.14 -1.43
C SER A 100 9.85 8.40 0.02
N PRO A 101 9.12 9.50 0.39
CA PRO A 101 8.71 9.64 1.78
C PRO A 101 7.56 8.69 2.17
N ILE A 102 6.74 8.23 1.21
CA ILE A 102 5.72 7.19 1.47
C ILE A 102 6.39 5.89 1.87
N THR A 103 7.49 5.49 1.20
CA THR A 103 8.18 4.23 1.53
C THR A 103 8.86 4.28 2.89
N VAL A 104 9.46 5.43 3.25
CA VAL A 104 10.01 5.67 4.60
C VAL A 104 8.90 5.61 5.65
N TRP A 105 7.78 6.30 5.43
CA TRP A 105 6.63 6.26 6.33
C TRP A 105 6.07 4.85 6.51
N ALA A 106 5.88 4.11 5.41
CA ALA A 106 5.35 2.75 5.44
C ALA A 106 6.23 1.81 6.27
N ARG A 107 7.57 1.97 6.19
CA ARG A 107 8.53 1.15 6.94
C ARG A 107 8.54 1.48 8.43
N TYR A 108 8.65 2.77 8.79
CA TYR A 108 8.92 3.17 10.18
C TYR A 108 7.67 3.46 10.99
N ASN A 109 6.62 4.00 10.37
CA ASN A 109 5.38 4.33 11.07
C ASN A 109 4.39 3.16 11.02
N SER A 110 4.13 2.63 9.82
CA SER A 110 3.12 1.58 9.62
C SER A 110 3.67 0.16 9.74
N GLN A 111 4.97 0.00 10.02
CA GLN A 111 5.69 -1.28 10.16
C GLN A 111 5.39 -2.30 9.04
N THR A 112 5.13 -1.78 7.83
CA THR A 112 4.81 -2.63 6.69
C THR A 112 6.06 -3.39 6.26
N PRO A 113 5.97 -4.71 6.01
CA PRO A 113 7.09 -5.51 5.50
C PRO A 113 7.34 -5.26 4.00
N ALA A 114 7.38 -3.99 3.59
CA ALA A 114 7.71 -3.58 2.23
C ALA A 114 9.23 -3.57 2.02
N LYS A 115 9.66 -3.94 0.81
CA LYS A 115 11.06 -3.89 0.39
C LYS A 115 11.22 -2.87 -0.74
N VAL A 116 12.16 -1.94 -0.58
CA VAL A 116 12.60 -1.08 -1.67
C VAL A 116 13.60 -1.88 -2.50
N VAL A 117 13.27 -2.15 -3.76
CA VAL A 117 14.07 -3.01 -4.64
C VAL A 117 14.91 -2.23 -5.65
N ALA A 118 14.51 -1.00 -5.96
CA ALA A 118 15.21 -0.17 -6.93
C ALA A 118 14.96 1.32 -6.69
N TRP A 119 15.93 2.13 -7.12
CA TRP A 119 15.71 3.56 -7.35
C TRP A 119 15.12 3.75 -8.75
N ASN A 120 13.90 4.27 -8.84
CA ASN A 120 13.11 4.21 -10.07
C ASN A 120 13.54 5.24 -11.13
N HIS A 121 13.71 6.50 -10.74
CA HIS A 121 14.13 7.60 -11.63
C HIS A 121 14.67 8.77 -10.83
N THR A 122 15.34 9.71 -11.50
CA THR A 122 15.62 11.05 -10.95
C THR A 122 14.98 12.12 -11.83
N SER A 123 14.60 13.24 -11.23
CA SER A 123 13.93 14.38 -11.89
C SER A 123 12.50 14.05 -12.35
N GLY A 124 11.94 14.83 -13.30
CA GLY A 124 10.59 14.62 -13.83
C GLY A 124 9.47 15.40 -13.14
N SER A 125 9.74 16.00 -11.98
CA SER A 125 8.79 16.91 -11.30
C SER A 125 8.96 18.36 -11.76
N GLY A 126 7.86 19.11 -11.76
CA GLY A 126 7.85 20.55 -12.00
C GLY A 126 6.89 21.26 -11.06
N LEU A 127 7.15 22.55 -10.80
CA LEU A 127 6.24 23.44 -10.09
C LEU A 127 5.62 24.40 -11.10
N SER A 128 4.32 24.25 -11.33
CA SER A 128 3.57 25.19 -12.17
C SER A 128 2.99 26.31 -11.29
N VAL A 129 3.14 27.54 -11.74
CA VAL A 129 2.69 28.74 -11.03
C VAL A 129 1.76 29.57 -11.92
N ALA A 130 1.02 30.49 -11.32
CA ALA A 130 0.26 31.49 -12.06
C ALA A 130 1.19 32.46 -12.78
N ASN A 131 0.73 33.06 -13.88
CA ASN A 131 1.55 33.92 -14.74
C ASN A 131 2.11 35.17 -14.04
N ASP A 132 1.56 35.57 -12.90
CA ASP A 132 1.99 36.71 -12.08
C ASP A 132 3.05 36.34 -11.02
N ILE A 133 3.48 35.07 -10.97
CA ILE A 133 4.47 34.57 -10.00
C ILE A 133 5.80 34.31 -10.73
N ASP A 134 6.70 35.28 -10.63
CA ASP A 134 8.00 35.23 -11.33
C ASP A 134 9.15 34.71 -10.45
N SER A 135 8.90 34.44 -9.17
CA SER A 135 9.91 33.93 -8.23
C SER A 135 9.29 33.09 -7.11
N VAL A 136 10.12 32.26 -6.45
CA VAL A 136 9.71 31.45 -5.28
C VAL A 136 9.12 32.31 -4.16
N ALA A 137 9.67 33.51 -3.94
CA ALA A 137 9.16 34.45 -2.95
C ALA A 137 7.69 34.84 -3.20
N GLY A 138 7.26 34.84 -4.47
CA GLY A 138 5.87 35.09 -4.86
C GLY A 138 4.87 34.02 -4.39
N LEU A 139 5.34 32.86 -3.92
CA LEU A 139 4.50 31.83 -3.29
C LEU A 139 4.18 32.13 -1.81
N GLY A 140 4.88 33.10 -1.21
CA GLY A 140 4.68 33.47 0.19
C GLY A 140 3.23 33.84 0.49
N GLY A 141 2.66 33.22 1.54
CA GLY A 141 1.28 33.45 1.96
C GLY A 141 0.21 32.82 1.07
N LYS A 142 0.58 32.11 -0.01
CA LYS A 142 -0.35 31.38 -0.88
C LYS A 142 -0.50 29.93 -0.43
N THR A 143 -1.58 29.30 -0.87
CA THR A 143 -1.78 27.86 -0.74
C THR A 143 -1.17 27.15 -1.95
N VAL A 144 -0.25 26.23 -1.71
CA VAL A 144 0.39 25.43 -2.77
C VAL A 144 -0.18 24.02 -2.77
N ALA A 145 -0.69 23.57 -3.92
CA ALA A 145 -1.18 22.22 -4.09
C ALA A 145 0.00 21.24 -4.20
N ILE A 146 -0.10 20.13 -3.46
CA ILE A 146 0.87 19.02 -3.49
C ILE A 146 0.14 17.72 -3.81
N PRO A 147 0.80 16.75 -4.47
CA PRO A 147 0.13 15.52 -4.86
C PRO A 147 -0.23 14.61 -3.67
N TYR A 148 0.55 14.66 -2.59
CA TYR A 148 0.33 13.90 -1.37
C TYR A 148 1.12 14.49 -0.20
N TRP A 149 0.67 14.28 1.04
CA TRP A 149 1.36 14.82 2.23
C TRP A 149 2.77 14.22 2.39
N TYR A 150 2.88 12.90 2.27
CA TYR A 150 4.15 12.17 2.28
C TYR A 150 4.82 12.13 0.90
N SER A 151 4.82 13.25 0.17
CA SER A 151 5.45 13.34 -1.16
C SER A 151 6.82 13.99 -1.12
N ILE A 152 7.70 13.59 -2.06
CA ILE A 152 8.98 14.28 -2.28
C ILE A 152 8.75 15.75 -2.67
N HIS A 153 7.66 16.03 -3.38
CA HIS A 153 7.22 17.38 -3.77
C HIS A 153 7.01 18.28 -2.55
N ASN A 154 6.34 17.77 -1.51
CA ASN A 154 6.15 18.51 -0.26
C ASN A 154 7.51 18.77 0.41
N VAL A 155 8.36 17.75 0.54
CA VAL A 155 9.70 17.89 1.15
C VAL A 155 10.56 18.93 0.43
N VAL A 156 10.58 18.89 -0.90
CA VAL A 156 11.33 19.86 -1.71
C VAL A 156 10.74 21.26 -1.56
N LEU A 157 9.42 21.40 -1.59
CA LEU A 157 8.74 22.69 -1.43
C LEU A 157 9.07 23.37 -0.10
N GLN A 158 9.19 22.63 1.00
CA GLN A 158 9.62 23.18 2.29
C GLN A 158 11.07 23.70 2.30
N LYS A 159 11.85 23.38 1.26
CA LYS A 159 13.27 23.73 1.13
C LYS A 159 13.54 24.81 0.08
N LEU A 160 12.54 25.17 -0.73
CA LEU A 160 12.59 26.26 -1.71
C LEU A 160 12.46 27.60 -1.00
#